data_AF-A0A2D7RI61-F1
#
_entry.id   AF-A0A2D7RI61-F1
#
_cell.length_a   1.000
_cell.length_b   1.000
_cell.length_c   1.000
_cell.angle_alpha   90.00
_cell.angle_beta   90.00
_cell.angle_gamma   90.00
#
_symmetry.space_group_name_H-M   'P 1'
#
loop_
_entity.id
_entity.type
_entity.pdbx_description
1 polymer ?
#
loop_
_entity_poly.entity_id
_entity_poly.type
_entity_poly.pdbx_seq_one_letter_code
_entity_poly.pdbx_strand_id
1 'polypeptide(L)'
;PQIIYYFILFKELKKRRLEKNVSVSIPSGNFGNICAGIMSQEMGLKFNKIIGSTNINDTIPRYLSSGVFKPHKTKRTISNAMDVSNPNNFSRIEKIFNNNFRVLTKKMISEKVSEIETKNEIKKIFKKFGYVLDPHGAVGLVGLKRNLHKNDVGVFFETAHPIKFLNSINKIIKLRENFFNISSNFNSEERFYPIKNNYKSLIKFIESIN
;
A
#
# COMPACT_ATOMS: atom_id res chain seq x y z
N PRO A 1 -12.32 1.13 10.94
CA PRO A 1 -11.18 0.41 11.57
C PRO A 1 -9.80 1.00 11.21
N GLN A 2 -9.51 1.27 9.94
CA GLN A 2 -8.17 1.70 9.49
C GLN A 2 -7.67 3.04 10.08
N ILE A 3 -8.57 3.97 10.40
CA ILE A 3 -8.22 5.26 11.03
C ILE A 3 -7.45 5.06 12.35
N ILE A 4 -7.76 3.99 13.10
CA ILE A 4 -7.24 3.76 14.45
C ILE A 4 -5.71 3.69 14.47
N TYR A 5 -5.09 3.00 13.51
CA TYR A 5 -3.63 2.86 13.52
C TYR A 5 -2.89 4.15 13.16
N TYR A 6 -3.53 5.14 12.53
CA TYR A 6 -2.94 6.47 12.36
C TYR A 6 -2.84 7.22 13.69
N PHE A 7 -3.87 7.12 14.54
CA PHE A 7 -3.82 7.69 15.89
C PHE A 7 -2.82 6.95 16.78
N ILE A 8 -2.74 5.62 16.68
CA ILE A 8 -1.71 4.84 17.38
C ILE A 8 -0.31 5.24 16.92
N LEU A 9 -0.09 5.40 15.61
CA LEU A 9 1.17 5.90 15.06
C LEU A 9 1.57 7.24 15.69
N PHE A 10 0.66 8.24 15.71
CA PHE A 10 0.96 9.54 16.30
C PHE A 10 1.20 9.47 17.81
N LYS A 11 0.50 8.59 18.53
CA LYS A 11 0.77 8.33 19.94
C LYS A 11 2.20 7.82 20.15
N GLU A 12 2.66 6.87 19.33
CA GLU A 12 4.02 6.33 19.43
C GLU A 12 5.09 7.34 18.99
N LEU A 13 4.83 8.15 17.96
CA LEU A 13 5.72 9.25 17.56
C LEU A 13 5.85 10.29 18.67
N LYS A 14 4.74 10.65 19.32
CA LYS A 14 4.72 11.62 20.42
C LYS A 14 5.54 11.14 21.63
N LYS A 15 5.45 9.87 21.99
CA LYS A 15 6.30 9.27 23.05
C LYS A 15 7.80 9.44 22.75
N ARG A 16 8.16 9.45 21.47
CA ARG A 16 9.55 9.59 20.98
C ARG A 16 9.94 11.04 20.65
N ARG A 17 9.04 12.01 20.83
CA ARG A 17 9.22 13.43 20.43
C ARG A 17 9.47 13.59 18.93
N LEU A 18 8.83 12.75 18.11
CA LEU A 18 8.95 12.68 16.64
C LEU A 18 7.62 13.00 15.93
N GLU A 19 6.65 13.61 16.63
CA GLU A 19 5.30 13.90 16.10
C GLU A 19 5.22 15.16 15.24
N LYS A 20 6.31 15.93 15.15
CA LYS A 20 6.40 17.13 14.30
C LYS A 20 6.89 16.78 12.90
N ASN A 21 6.33 17.43 11.88
CA ASN A 21 6.73 17.29 10.46
C ASN A 21 6.73 15.83 9.97
N VAL A 22 5.66 15.09 10.26
CA VAL A 22 5.54 13.67 9.89
C VAL A 22 5.04 13.54 8.45
N SER A 23 5.83 12.92 7.58
CA SER A 23 5.40 12.56 6.21
C SER A 23 5.12 11.06 6.14
N VAL A 24 3.93 10.68 5.68
CA VAL A 24 3.51 9.28 5.56
C VAL A 24 3.42 8.84 4.09
N SER A 25 3.86 7.61 3.82
CA SER A 25 3.67 6.96 2.52
C SER A 25 2.95 5.63 2.67
N ILE A 26 1.89 5.46 1.89
CA ILE A 26 1.00 4.31 1.94
C ILE A 26 1.04 3.59 0.60
N PRO A 27 1.50 2.34 0.54
CA PRO A 27 1.33 1.52 -0.65
C PRO A 27 -0.17 1.32 -0.91
N SER A 28 -0.63 1.79 -2.07
CA SER A 28 -2.05 2.00 -2.37
C SER A 28 -2.44 1.31 -3.67
N GLY A 29 -3.31 0.31 -3.57
CA GLY A 29 -4.06 -0.26 -4.70
C GLY A 29 -5.45 0.36 -4.80
N ASN A 30 -6.35 -0.05 -3.91
CA ASN A 30 -7.75 0.42 -3.88
C ASN A 30 -7.96 1.74 -3.10
N PHE A 31 -6.90 2.41 -2.65
CA PHE A 31 -6.89 3.70 -1.93
C PHE A 31 -7.68 3.78 -0.59
N GLY A 32 -8.14 2.66 -0.03
CA GLY A 32 -8.86 2.65 1.25
C GLY A 32 -8.01 3.11 2.45
N ASN A 33 -6.76 2.63 2.54
CA ASN A 33 -5.86 2.95 3.64
C ASN A 33 -5.50 4.44 3.67
N ILE A 34 -5.09 4.99 2.53
CA ILE A 34 -4.81 6.43 2.42
C ILE A 34 -6.06 7.30 2.62
N CYS A 35 -7.26 6.84 2.20
CA CYS A 35 -8.51 7.51 2.55
C CYS A 35 -8.69 7.60 4.07
N ALA A 36 -8.40 6.53 4.81
CA ALA A 36 -8.42 6.57 6.27
C ALA A 36 -7.36 7.53 6.86
N GLY A 37 -6.18 7.63 6.25
CA GLY A 37 -5.16 8.62 6.60
C GLY A 37 -5.64 10.05 6.41
N ILE A 38 -6.27 10.35 5.27
CA ILE A 38 -6.87 11.66 5.00
C ILE A 38 -7.98 11.96 6.01
N MET A 39 -8.89 11.01 6.27
CA MET A 39 -9.92 11.18 7.29
C MET A 39 -9.32 11.46 8.68
N SER A 40 -8.23 10.78 9.05
CA SER A 40 -7.54 11.04 10.32
C SER A 40 -6.93 12.45 10.39
N GLN A 41 -6.52 13.00 9.25
CA GLN A 41 -6.06 14.39 9.14
C GLN A 41 -7.22 15.37 9.37
N GLU A 42 -8.37 15.13 8.74
CA GLU A 42 -9.59 15.92 8.97
C GLU A 42 -10.09 15.83 10.41
N MET A 43 -9.77 14.74 11.12
CA MET A 43 -10.02 14.58 12.56
C MET A 43 -8.97 15.24 13.47
N GLY A 44 -7.93 15.87 12.91
CA GLY A 44 -6.96 16.68 13.66
C GLY A 44 -5.52 16.16 13.69
N LEU A 45 -5.21 14.99 13.11
CA LEU A 45 -3.81 14.59 12.91
C LEU A 45 -3.13 15.52 11.90
N LYS A 46 -1.83 15.74 12.06
CA LYS A 46 -1.06 16.67 11.21
C LYS A 46 0.04 15.92 10.47
N PHE A 47 -0.18 15.65 9.19
CA PHE A 47 0.85 15.18 8.29
C PHE A 47 1.47 16.37 7.55
N ASN A 48 2.79 16.37 7.38
CA ASN A 48 3.46 17.28 6.45
C ASN A 48 3.15 16.88 5.00
N LYS A 49 3.25 15.58 4.71
CA LYS A 49 2.85 15.00 3.43
C LYS A 49 2.13 13.66 3.64
N ILE A 50 1.14 13.41 2.80
CA ILE A 50 0.48 12.11 2.66
C ILE A 50 0.62 11.63 1.22
N ILE A 51 1.29 10.48 1.06
CA ILE A 51 1.75 9.98 -0.23
C ILE A 51 1.08 8.63 -0.52
N GLY A 52 0.32 8.55 -1.61
CA GLY A 52 -0.22 7.31 -2.14
C GLY A 52 0.75 6.70 -3.14
N SER A 53 1.52 5.69 -2.73
CA SER A 53 2.49 5.02 -3.60
C SER A 53 1.83 3.84 -4.31
N THR A 54 1.83 3.86 -5.63
CA THR A 54 1.28 2.80 -6.49
C THR A 54 2.41 2.02 -7.15
N ASN A 55 2.13 0.81 -7.62
CA ASN A 55 3.04 0.12 -8.54
C ASN A 55 2.81 0.66 -9.97
N ILE A 56 3.11 -0.11 -11.01
CA ILE A 56 2.88 0.32 -12.40
C ILE A 56 1.38 0.53 -12.76
N ASN A 57 0.45 0.12 -11.91
CA ASN A 57 -0.99 0.40 -12.05
C ASN A 57 -1.29 1.81 -11.52
N ASP A 58 -0.92 2.82 -12.31
CA ASP A 58 -0.71 4.21 -11.91
C ASP A 58 -1.87 5.17 -12.26
N THR A 59 -3.12 4.69 -12.19
CA THR A 59 -4.30 5.53 -12.51
C THR A 59 -4.34 6.82 -11.70
N ILE A 60 -4.09 6.76 -10.39
CA ILE A 60 -4.14 7.94 -9.52
C ILE A 60 -2.95 8.87 -9.72
N PRO A 61 -1.68 8.41 -9.79
CA PRO A 61 -0.57 9.29 -10.16
C PRO A 61 -0.83 10.07 -11.46
N ARG A 62 -1.32 9.40 -12.52
CA ARG A 62 -1.66 10.06 -13.79
C ARG A 62 -2.83 11.03 -13.65
N TYR A 63 -3.87 10.65 -12.91
CA TYR A 63 -5.01 11.52 -12.67
C TYR A 63 -4.60 12.80 -11.92
N LEU A 64 -3.85 12.70 -10.83
CA LEU A 64 -3.42 13.87 -10.06
C LEU A 64 -2.49 14.79 -10.87
N SER A 65 -1.75 14.25 -11.85
CA SER A 65 -0.91 15.05 -12.74
C SER A 65 -1.67 15.73 -13.89
N SER A 66 -2.77 15.14 -14.37
CA SER A 66 -3.42 15.56 -15.64
C SER A 66 -4.87 16.00 -15.50
N GLY A 67 -5.54 15.68 -14.40
CA GLY A 67 -6.99 15.82 -14.23
C GLY A 67 -7.83 14.78 -14.98
N VAL A 68 -7.20 13.86 -15.74
CA VAL A 68 -7.93 12.89 -16.57
C VAL A 68 -7.95 11.51 -15.91
N PHE A 69 -9.13 11.10 -15.44
CA PHE A 69 -9.32 9.76 -14.86
C PHE A 69 -9.52 8.72 -15.96
N LYS A 70 -8.42 8.07 -16.37
CA LYS A 70 -8.44 7.00 -17.39
C LYS A 70 -7.67 5.77 -16.91
N PRO A 71 -8.35 4.74 -16.38
CA PRO A 71 -7.72 3.47 -16.02
C PRO A 71 -7.10 2.78 -17.23
N HIS A 72 -5.91 2.21 -17.05
CA HIS A 72 -5.32 1.26 -18.00
C HIS A 72 -5.75 -0.16 -17.65
N LYS A 73 -5.47 -1.12 -18.55
CA LYS A 73 -5.60 -2.54 -18.21
C LYS A 73 -4.64 -2.89 -17.09
N THR A 74 -5.14 -3.61 -16.08
CA THR A 74 -4.35 -4.05 -14.93
C THR A 74 -3.20 -4.94 -15.36
N LYS A 75 -2.01 -4.64 -14.85
CA LYS A 75 -0.78 -5.42 -15.04
C LYS A 75 -0.40 -6.09 -13.73
N ARG A 76 -0.01 -7.36 -13.82
CA ARG A 76 0.45 -8.13 -12.66
C ARG A 76 1.84 -7.67 -12.24
N THR A 77 2.09 -7.59 -10.94
CA THR A 77 3.39 -7.23 -10.37
C THR A 77 3.73 -8.08 -9.14
N ILE A 78 4.96 -7.94 -8.62
CA ILE A 78 5.34 -8.53 -7.33
C ILE A 78 4.62 -7.94 -6.11
N SER A 79 4.03 -6.75 -6.22
CA SER A 79 3.19 -6.13 -5.19
C SER A 79 1.71 -6.31 -5.57
N ASN A 80 1.30 -7.57 -5.72
CA ASN A 80 0.06 -7.98 -6.36
C ASN A 80 -1.22 -7.46 -5.70
N ALA A 81 -1.22 -7.19 -4.39
CA ALA A 81 -2.38 -6.59 -3.72
C ALA A 81 -2.66 -5.14 -4.17
N MET A 82 -1.69 -4.52 -4.85
CA MET A 82 -1.81 -3.19 -5.46
C MET A 82 -2.09 -3.22 -6.96
N ASP A 83 -2.28 -4.41 -7.56
CA ASP A 83 -2.65 -4.54 -8.97
C ASP A 83 -4.12 -4.12 -9.18
N VAL A 84 -4.38 -2.83 -9.03
CA VAL A 84 -5.70 -2.21 -9.09
C VAL A 84 -5.61 -1.00 -10.02
N SER A 85 -6.33 -1.05 -11.14
CA SER A 85 -6.39 0.09 -12.08
C SER A 85 -7.61 0.98 -11.86
N ASN A 86 -8.66 0.48 -11.20
CA ASN A 86 -9.85 1.26 -10.86
C ASN A 86 -10.08 1.25 -9.33
N PRO A 87 -9.55 2.24 -8.60
CA PRO A 87 -9.61 2.27 -7.14
C PRO A 87 -10.95 2.80 -6.63
N ASN A 88 -11.82 1.91 -6.17
CA ASN A 88 -13.17 2.21 -5.72
C ASN A 88 -13.26 3.16 -4.52
N ASN A 89 -12.22 3.29 -3.68
CA ASN A 89 -12.25 4.27 -2.58
C ASN A 89 -11.78 5.67 -2.98
N PHE A 90 -11.27 5.86 -4.20
CA PHE A 90 -10.74 7.17 -4.59
C PHE A 90 -11.85 8.23 -4.68
N SER A 91 -13.05 7.85 -5.13
CA SER A 91 -14.23 8.74 -5.12
C SER A 91 -14.58 9.27 -3.72
N ARG A 92 -14.28 8.51 -2.66
CA ARG A 92 -14.45 8.96 -1.27
C ARG A 92 -13.45 10.05 -0.90
N ILE A 93 -12.20 9.91 -1.37
CA ILE A 93 -11.16 10.94 -1.19
C ILE A 93 -11.55 12.23 -1.92
N GLU A 94 -12.01 12.13 -3.16
CA GLU A 94 -12.51 13.29 -3.90
C GLU A 94 -13.65 13.98 -3.14
N LYS A 95 -14.59 13.20 -2.59
CA LYS A 95 -15.71 13.73 -1.82
C LYS A 95 -15.28 14.45 -0.54
N ILE A 96 -14.26 13.96 0.18
CA ILE A 96 -13.70 14.64 1.37
C ILE A 96 -13.23 16.06 1.00
N PHE A 97 -12.65 16.25 -0.19
CA PHE A 97 -12.24 17.56 -0.68
C PHE A 97 -13.30 18.26 -1.54
N ASN A 98 -14.58 17.91 -1.38
CA ASN A 98 -15.71 18.49 -2.12
C ASN A 98 -15.53 18.44 -3.65
N ASN A 99 -14.90 17.39 -4.16
CA ASN A 99 -14.53 17.21 -5.57
C ASN A 99 -13.68 18.38 -6.13
N ASN A 100 -12.98 19.12 -5.27
CA ASN A 100 -12.11 20.22 -5.69
C ASN A 100 -10.71 19.68 -6.04
N PHE A 101 -10.48 19.48 -7.33
CA PHE A 101 -9.21 18.95 -7.86
C PHE A 101 -7.98 19.76 -7.42
N ARG A 102 -8.09 21.10 -7.37
CA ARG A 102 -6.98 21.97 -6.98
C ARG A 102 -6.63 21.83 -5.49
N VAL A 103 -7.61 21.57 -4.64
CA VAL A 103 -7.38 21.30 -3.21
C VAL A 103 -6.79 19.91 -3.04
N LEU A 104 -7.37 18.90 -3.70
CA LEU A 104 -6.91 17.51 -3.67
C LEU A 104 -5.42 17.39 -4.03
N THR A 105 -5.01 17.99 -5.15
CA THR A 105 -3.60 17.96 -5.63
C THR A 105 -2.62 18.68 -4.71
N LYS A 106 -3.09 19.59 -3.86
CA LYS A 106 -2.27 20.22 -2.80
C LYS A 106 -2.22 19.40 -1.51
N LYS A 107 -3.23 18.57 -1.26
CA LYS A 107 -3.41 17.83 -0.01
C LYS A 107 -2.85 16.42 -0.05
N MET A 108 -2.67 15.85 -1.24
CA MET A 108 -2.21 14.47 -1.41
C MET A 108 -1.25 14.38 -2.60
N ILE A 109 -0.20 13.57 -2.44
CA ILE A 109 0.74 13.20 -3.49
C ILE A 109 0.45 11.76 -3.90
N SER A 110 0.66 11.40 -5.17
CA SER A 110 0.66 10.00 -5.59
C SER A 110 1.81 9.71 -6.54
N GLU A 111 2.51 8.61 -6.28
CA GLU A 111 3.73 8.21 -6.98
C GLU A 111 3.54 6.85 -7.65
N LYS A 112 4.13 6.69 -8.84
CA LYS A 112 4.33 5.37 -9.44
C LYS A 112 5.72 4.85 -9.07
N VAL A 113 5.77 3.59 -8.64
CA VAL A 113 7.01 2.85 -8.43
C VAL A 113 7.07 1.67 -9.39
N SER A 114 8.17 1.56 -10.14
CA SER A 114 8.39 0.45 -11.05
C SER A 114 8.83 -0.81 -10.30
N GLU A 115 8.61 -1.97 -10.90
CA GLU A 115 9.05 -3.24 -10.32
C GLU A 115 10.58 -3.32 -10.13
N ILE A 116 11.36 -2.66 -11.00
CA ILE A 116 12.82 -2.57 -10.89
C ILE A 116 13.19 -1.81 -9.61
N GLU A 117 12.55 -0.68 -9.36
CA GLU A 117 12.78 0.14 -8.17
C GLU A 117 12.37 -0.61 -6.90
N THR A 118 11.23 -1.30 -6.91
CA THR A 118 10.79 -2.15 -5.80
C THR A 118 11.85 -3.21 -5.46
N LYS A 119 12.34 -3.95 -6.46
CA LYS A 119 13.38 -4.99 -6.27
C LYS A 119 14.69 -4.40 -5.75
N ASN A 120 15.11 -3.27 -6.30
CA ASN A 120 16.34 -2.60 -5.90
C ASN A 120 16.26 -2.08 -4.46
N GLU A 121 15.11 -1.55 -4.05
CA GLU A 121 14.90 -1.05 -2.70
C GLU A 121 14.91 -2.20 -1.67
N ILE A 122 14.28 -3.34 -1.97
CA ILE A 122 14.36 -4.56 -1.13
C ILE A 122 15.82 -4.97 -0.94
N LYS A 123 16.59 -5.09 -2.03
CA LYS A 123 18.03 -5.45 -1.96
C LYS A 123 18.81 -4.47 -1.10
N LYS A 124 18.58 -3.17 -1.31
CA LYS A 124 19.30 -2.09 -0.62
C LYS A 124 19.04 -2.11 0.89
N ILE A 125 17.77 -2.25 1.29
CA ILE A 125 17.38 -2.23 2.70
C ILE A 125 17.85 -3.50 3.41
N PHE A 126 17.72 -4.66 2.76
CA PHE A 126 18.26 -5.90 3.31
C PHE A 126 19.77 -5.85 3.50
N LYS A 127 20.52 -5.39 2.47
CA LYS A 127 21.99 -5.26 2.56
C LYS A 127 22.42 -4.29 3.66
N LYS A 128 21.70 -3.18 3.84
CA LYS A 128 22.10 -2.12 4.79
C LYS A 128 21.69 -2.41 6.23
N PHE A 129 20.51 -3.01 6.44
CA PHE A 129 19.90 -3.11 7.76
C PHE A 129 19.56 -4.54 8.18
N GLY A 130 19.71 -5.53 7.30
CA GLY A 130 19.19 -6.88 7.51
C GLY A 130 17.66 -6.97 7.53
N TYR A 131 16.96 -5.85 7.30
CA TYR A 131 15.50 -5.78 7.31
C TYR A 131 14.94 -6.25 5.97
N VAL A 132 13.99 -7.18 6.00
CA VAL A 132 13.34 -7.70 4.81
C VAL A 132 12.03 -6.95 4.60
N LEU A 133 11.96 -6.17 3.52
CA LEU A 133 10.72 -5.53 3.08
C LEU A 133 9.85 -6.52 2.31
N ASP A 134 8.55 -6.45 2.54
CA ASP A 134 7.55 -6.94 1.62
C ASP A 134 7.50 -6.06 0.35
N PRO A 135 7.10 -6.58 -0.82
CA PRO A 135 7.06 -5.80 -2.05
C PRO A 135 6.22 -4.52 -1.98
N HIS A 136 5.14 -4.52 -1.18
CA HIS A 136 4.26 -3.37 -0.98
C HIS A 136 4.93 -2.32 -0.10
N GLY A 137 5.50 -2.72 1.04
CA GLY A 137 6.32 -1.86 1.89
C GLY A 137 7.46 -1.17 1.14
N ALA A 138 8.14 -1.90 0.25
CA ALA A 138 9.16 -1.33 -0.62
C ALA A 138 8.62 -0.25 -1.58
N VAL A 139 7.44 -0.43 -2.17
CA VAL A 139 6.77 0.63 -2.95
C VAL A 139 6.48 1.86 -2.09
N GLY A 140 5.96 1.64 -0.87
CA GLY A 140 5.73 2.72 0.10
C GLY A 140 7.02 3.49 0.43
N LEU A 141 8.11 2.79 0.70
CA LEU A 141 9.40 3.39 1.04
C LEU A 141 10.02 4.18 -0.12
N VAL A 142 9.94 3.67 -1.35
CA VAL A 142 10.44 4.41 -2.53
C VAL A 142 9.66 5.72 -2.70
N GLY A 143 8.34 5.68 -2.66
CA GLY A 143 7.52 6.88 -2.79
C GLY A 143 7.74 7.89 -1.64
N LEU A 144 7.99 7.39 -0.42
CA LEU A 144 8.39 8.22 0.72
C LEU A 144 9.71 8.95 0.41
N LYS A 145 10.75 8.23 0.00
CA LYS A 145 12.10 8.79 -0.20
C LYS A 145 12.15 9.90 -1.24
N ARG A 146 11.32 9.84 -2.29
CA ARG A 146 11.24 10.90 -3.32
C ARG A 146 10.63 12.19 -2.78
N ASN A 147 9.80 12.09 -1.76
CA ASN A 147 8.98 13.19 -1.26
C ASN A 147 9.36 13.64 0.15
N LEU A 148 10.29 12.98 0.83
CA LEU A 148 10.70 13.30 2.19
C LEU A 148 11.66 14.50 2.22
N HIS A 149 11.36 15.52 3.02
CA HIS A 149 12.31 16.61 3.27
C HIS A 149 13.34 16.24 4.33
N LYS A 150 14.51 16.91 4.31
CA LYS A 150 15.67 16.60 5.17
C LYS A 150 15.35 16.52 6.67
N ASN A 151 14.38 17.31 7.14
CA ASN A 151 14.01 17.42 8.55
C ASN A 151 12.67 16.77 8.88
N ASP A 152 12.06 16.05 7.94
CA ASP A 152 10.80 15.36 8.16
C ASP A 152 11.02 14.01 8.82
N VAL A 153 10.07 13.61 9.68
CA VAL A 153 9.97 12.23 10.14
C VAL A 153 9.24 11.43 9.07
N GLY A 154 9.96 10.54 8.39
CA GLY A 154 9.39 9.68 7.36
C GLY A 154 8.81 8.39 7.93
N VAL A 155 7.54 8.11 7.62
CA VAL A 155 6.87 6.85 7.97
C VAL A 155 6.33 6.22 6.69
N PHE A 156 6.61 4.95 6.46
CA PHE A 156 5.98 4.17 5.40
C PHE A 156 5.24 2.98 6.01
N PHE A 157 4.20 2.53 5.33
CA PHE A 157 3.33 1.47 5.83
C PHE A 157 3.77 0.12 5.26
N GLU A 158 4.25 -0.75 6.14
CA GLU A 158 4.50 -2.16 5.83
C GLU A 158 3.15 -2.91 5.90
N THR A 159 2.53 -3.18 4.75
CA THR A 159 1.15 -3.69 4.71
C THR A 159 1.04 -5.21 4.82
N ALA A 160 2.16 -5.92 4.73
CA ALA A 160 2.19 -7.36 4.85
C ALA A 160 3.50 -7.83 5.45
N HIS A 161 3.46 -9.01 6.09
CA HIS A 161 4.69 -9.68 6.46
C HIS A 161 5.36 -10.28 5.20
N PRO A 162 6.69 -10.16 5.01
CA PRO A 162 7.37 -10.62 3.79
C PRO A 162 7.20 -12.12 3.50
N ILE A 163 6.90 -12.91 4.53
CA ILE A 163 6.61 -14.35 4.38
C ILE A 163 5.48 -14.63 3.37
N LYS A 164 4.52 -13.71 3.24
CA LYS A 164 3.42 -13.85 2.28
C LYS A 164 3.91 -13.80 0.82
N PHE A 165 5.16 -13.41 0.59
CA PHE A 165 5.78 -13.21 -0.71
C PHE A 165 7.14 -13.91 -0.84
N LEU A 166 7.40 -14.98 -0.06
CA LEU A 166 8.69 -15.68 -0.03
C LEU A 166 9.24 -15.99 -1.42
N ASN A 167 8.42 -16.47 -2.34
CA ASN A 167 8.85 -16.79 -3.71
C ASN A 167 9.43 -15.57 -4.44
N SER A 168 8.80 -14.40 -4.29
CA SER A 168 9.30 -13.15 -4.88
C SER A 168 10.54 -12.64 -4.15
N ILE A 169 10.54 -12.69 -2.81
CA ILE A 169 11.64 -12.21 -1.98
C ILE A 169 12.92 -13.05 -2.18
N ASN A 170 12.79 -14.38 -2.25
CA ASN A 170 13.93 -15.29 -2.45
C ASN A 170 14.61 -15.08 -3.82
N LYS A 171 13.85 -14.73 -4.85
CA LYS A 171 14.41 -14.33 -6.16
C LYS A 171 15.21 -13.03 -6.10
N ILE A 172 15.03 -12.21 -5.05
CA ILE A 172 15.65 -10.88 -4.93
C ILE A 172 16.86 -10.92 -3.98
N ILE A 173 16.74 -11.51 -2.80
CA ILE A 173 17.75 -11.44 -1.72
C ILE A 173 18.23 -12.79 -1.16
N LYS A 174 17.81 -13.94 -1.72
CA LYS A 174 18.18 -15.30 -1.28
C LYS A 174 18.27 -15.44 0.25
N LEU A 175 17.11 -15.50 0.91
CA LEU A 175 17.07 -15.68 2.36
C LEU A 175 17.62 -17.06 2.75
N ARG A 176 18.22 -17.13 3.95
CA ARG A 176 18.60 -18.41 4.55
C ARG A 176 17.34 -19.19 4.91
N GLU A 177 17.46 -20.52 4.98
CA GLU A 177 16.39 -21.35 5.54
C GLU A 177 16.01 -20.88 6.94
N ASN A 178 14.72 -20.97 7.26
CA ASN A 178 14.15 -20.59 8.56
C ASN A 178 14.41 -19.13 8.98
N PHE A 179 14.69 -18.21 8.04
CA PHE A 179 14.95 -16.79 8.34
C PHE A 179 13.89 -16.13 9.25
N PHE A 180 12.62 -16.47 9.07
CA PHE A 180 11.51 -15.91 9.85
C PHE A 180 11.06 -16.79 11.03
N ASN A 181 11.70 -17.95 11.26
CA ASN A 181 11.41 -18.92 12.31
C ASN A 181 9.90 -19.16 12.55
N ILE A 182 9.23 -19.78 11.58
CA ILE A 182 7.78 -19.97 11.59
C ILE A 182 7.43 -21.43 11.90
N SER A 183 6.52 -21.65 12.84
CA SER A 183 6.00 -22.95 13.26
C SER A 183 4.69 -23.38 12.55
N SER A 184 4.27 -22.68 11.49
CA SER A 184 2.89 -22.78 10.99
C SER A 184 2.60 -24.02 10.14
N ASN A 185 1.36 -24.51 10.26
CA ASN A 185 0.73 -25.56 9.46
C ASN A 185 0.57 -25.17 7.97
N PHE A 186 1.67 -25.08 7.22
CA PHE A 186 1.61 -24.97 5.75
C PHE A 186 1.11 -26.26 5.07
N ASN A 187 0.99 -27.36 5.83
CA ASN A 187 0.62 -28.68 5.33
C ASN A 187 -0.84 -29.06 5.61
N SER A 188 -1.70 -28.09 5.98
CA SER A 188 -3.14 -28.37 6.10
C SER A 188 -3.74 -28.67 4.73
N GLU A 189 -4.62 -29.67 4.64
CA GLU A 189 -5.38 -29.93 3.41
C GLU A 189 -6.22 -28.71 3.00
N GLU A 190 -6.01 -28.24 1.77
CA GLU A 190 -6.82 -27.17 1.21
C GLU A 190 -8.19 -27.72 0.77
N ARG A 191 -9.26 -26.99 1.11
CA ARG A 191 -10.62 -27.28 0.63
C ARG A 191 -11.10 -26.14 -0.25
N PHE A 192 -11.30 -26.40 -1.52
CA PHE A 192 -11.81 -25.44 -2.50
C PHE A 192 -12.79 -26.11 -3.46
N TYR A 193 -13.79 -25.36 -3.92
CA TYR A 193 -14.79 -25.81 -4.88
C TYR A 193 -14.67 -24.98 -6.17
N PRO A 194 -14.24 -25.56 -7.30
CA PRO A 194 -14.11 -24.83 -8.54
C PRO A 194 -15.48 -24.46 -9.09
N ILE A 195 -15.66 -23.19 -9.46
CA ILE A 195 -16.88 -22.69 -10.11
C ILE A 195 -16.54 -21.97 -11.42
N LYS A 196 -17.51 -21.90 -12.34
CA LYS A 196 -17.36 -21.11 -13.56
C LYS A 196 -17.31 -19.62 -13.20
N ASN A 197 -16.49 -18.85 -13.93
CA ASN A 197 -16.35 -17.40 -13.74
C ASN A 197 -17.56 -16.62 -14.30
N ASN A 198 -18.74 -16.80 -13.71
CA ASN A 198 -19.95 -16.03 -14.00
C ASN A 198 -20.86 -15.95 -12.77
N TYR A 199 -21.64 -14.86 -12.71
CA TYR A 199 -22.52 -14.56 -11.58
C TYR A 199 -23.53 -15.68 -11.29
N LYS A 200 -24.13 -16.27 -12.35
CA LYS A 200 -25.10 -17.36 -12.21
C LYS A 200 -24.52 -18.59 -11.52
N SER A 201 -23.26 -18.92 -11.79
CA SER A 201 -22.59 -20.08 -11.17
C SER A 201 -22.24 -19.81 -9.70
N LEU A 202 -21.91 -18.56 -9.35
CA LEU A 202 -21.71 -18.17 -7.96
C LEU A 202 -23.01 -18.29 -7.15
N ILE A 203 -24.13 -17.78 -7.66
CA ILE A 203 -25.44 -17.88 -6.98
C ILE A 203 -25.81 -19.35 -6.73
N LYS A 204 -25.73 -20.19 -7.77
CA LYS A 204 -26.01 -21.62 -7.64
C LYS A 204 -25.12 -22.31 -6.60
N PHE A 205 -23.85 -21.95 -6.52
CA PHE A 205 -22.95 -22.52 -5.53
C PHE A 205 -23.35 -22.11 -4.11
N ILE A 206 -23.66 -20.82 -3.89
CA ILE A 206 -24.12 -20.32 -2.59
C ILE A 206 -25.43 -20.99 -2.18
N GLU A 207 -26.36 -21.19 -3.11
CA GLU A 207 -27.61 -21.91 -2.86
C GLU A 207 -27.38 -23.40 -2.52
N SER A 208 -26.33 -24.03 -3.06
CA SER A 208 -26.02 -25.45 -2.80
C SER A 208 -25.34 -25.74 -1.46
N ILE A 209 -24.85 -24.71 -0.77
CA ILE A 209 -24.17 -24.83 0.53
C ILE A 209 -25.04 -24.34 1.70
N ASN A 210 -26.22 -23.81 1.42
CA ASN A 210 -27.27 -23.51 2.40
C ASN A 210 -28.18 -24.73 2.58
#